data_AF-A0A553UPN4-F1
#
_entry.id   AF-A0A553UPN4-F1
#
_cell.length_a   1.000
_cell.length_b   1.000
_cell.length_c   1.000
_cell.angle_alpha   90.00
_cell.angle_beta   90.00
_cell.angle_gamma   90.00
#
_symmetry.space_group_name_H-M   'P 1'
#
loop_
_entity.id
_entity.type
_entity.pdbx_description
1 polymer ?
#
loop_
_entity_poly.entity_id
_entity_poly.type
_entity_poly.pdbx_seq_one_letter_code
_entity_poly.pdbx_strand_id
1 'polypeptide(L)'
;MSKKWYGLLVATQSYAAGAHLLDWELDLKPELDLRRISYAAAKKAGTEPEALKWVRDNSHRAYGLDGPERERHARAQGGRCWYCGQVLNMNRDAYPQPNDAELEHLTPKSRGGGQTVTSCRTCNNPANGGKGNRTLEEYRASLLGRFPGKTHLHFYGEWLRHVKERAALGQPTDAQAFVRAGDALAFPAELLTD
;
A
#
# COMPACT_ATOMS: atom_id res chain seq x y z
N MET A 1 43.48 -7.16 5.95
CA MET A 1 42.53 -8.24 5.60
C MET A 1 41.57 -7.71 4.55
N SER A 2 41.19 -8.50 3.54
CA SER A 2 40.25 -8.07 2.51
C SER A 2 38.82 -8.08 3.05
N LYS A 3 38.11 -6.95 2.96
CA LYS A 3 36.70 -6.83 3.38
C LYS A 3 35.81 -7.82 2.63
N LYS A 4 34.85 -8.42 3.33
CA LYS A 4 33.91 -9.40 2.76
C LYS A 4 32.52 -8.79 2.67
N TRP A 5 31.96 -8.79 1.47
CA TRP A 5 30.64 -8.26 1.19
C TRP A 5 29.59 -9.34 1.02
N TYR A 6 28.38 -8.99 1.43
CA TYR A 6 27.21 -9.85 1.40
C TYR A 6 26.05 -9.10 0.74
N GLY A 7 25.35 -9.80 -0.15
CA GLY A 7 24.08 -9.34 -0.68
C GLY A 7 22.96 -9.87 0.21
N LEU A 8 22.11 -8.97 0.71
CA LEU A 8 20.95 -9.31 1.51
C LEU A 8 19.67 -8.81 0.81
N LEU A 9 18.70 -9.70 0.65
CA LEU A 9 17.37 -9.35 0.16
C LEU A 9 16.44 -9.33 1.36
N VAL A 10 15.84 -8.17 1.66
CA VAL A 10 14.88 -8.04 2.75
C VAL A 10 13.59 -7.40 2.27
N ALA A 11 12.50 -7.89 2.84
CA ALA A 11 11.23 -7.17 2.89
C ALA A 11 10.80 -7.22 4.34
N THR A 12 10.97 -6.11 5.06
CA THR A 12 10.53 -5.98 6.45
C THR A 12 9.68 -4.74 6.61
N GLN A 13 9.13 -4.55 7.81
CA GLN A 13 8.31 -3.40 8.16
C GLN A 13 9.09 -2.07 8.15
N SER A 14 10.41 -2.10 8.41
CA SER A 14 11.25 -0.92 8.59
C SER A 14 12.20 -0.67 7.42
N TYR A 15 12.33 -1.61 6.50
CA TYR A 15 13.12 -1.47 5.28
C TYR A 15 12.22 -1.63 4.07
N ALA A 16 12.31 -0.67 3.14
CA ALA A 16 11.67 -0.82 1.84
C ALA A 16 12.07 -2.16 1.23
N ALA A 17 11.09 -2.90 0.69
CA ALA A 17 11.37 -4.16 0.01
C ALA A 17 12.46 -3.92 -1.05
N GLY A 18 13.59 -4.58 -0.88
CA GLY A 18 14.79 -4.13 -1.56
C GLY A 18 16.01 -4.95 -1.21
N ALA A 19 17.07 -4.60 -1.93
CA ALA A 19 18.32 -5.29 -1.86
C ALA A 19 19.34 -4.39 -1.18
N HIS A 20 20.04 -4.95 -0.21
CA HIS A 20 20.96 -4.25 0.67
C HIS A 20 22.33 -4.93 0.59
N LEU A 21 23.37 -4.11 0.72
CA LEU A 21 24.75 -4.57 0.85
C LEU A 21 25.13 -4.53 2.32
N LEU A 22 25.78 -5.57 2.79
CA LEU A 22 26.31 -5.64 4.14
C LEU A 22 27.81 -5.90 4.10
N ASP A 23 28.54 -5.13 4.91
CA ASP A 23 29.89 -5.45 5.39
C ASP A 23 29.77 -5.89 6.85
N TRP A 24 30.17 -7.13 7.15
CA TRP A 24 30.00 -7.72 8.48
C TRP A 24 30.90 -7.08 9.55
N GLU A 25 31.98 -6.40 9.16
CA GLU A 25 32.85 -5.71 10.12
C GLU A 25 32.33 -4.32 10.50
N LEU A 26 31.44 -3.71 9.70
CA LEU A 26 31.00 -2.31 9.85
C LEU A 26 29.50 -2.12 10.07
N ASP A 27 28.64 -3.05 9.65
CA ASP A 27 27.18 -2.83 9.62
C ASP A 27 26.37 -4.07 10.10
N LEU A 28 26.71 -4.61 11.27
CA LEU A 28 25.66 -5.23 12.11
C LEU A 28 24.85 -4.08 12.72
N LYS A 29 23.98 -3.48 11.91
CA LYS A 29 23.04 -2.47 12.39
C LYS A 29 22.13 -3.14 13.42
N PRO A 30 22.17 -2.74 14.71
CA PRO A 30 21.41 -3.41 15.78
C PRO A 30 19.91 -3.54 15.45
N GLU A 31 19.39 -2.63 14.63
CA GLU A 31 18.01 -2.63 14.15
C GLU A 31 17.65 -3.86 13.29
N LEU A 32 18.62 -4.48 12.62
CA LEU A 32 18.44 -5.71 11.84
C LEU A 32 18.40 -6.96 12.76
N ASP A 33 19.18 -6.97 13.85
CA ASP A 33 19.19 -8.02 14.87
C ASP A 33 17.91 -8.02 15.73
N LEU A 34 17.45 -6.84 16.15
CA LEU A 34 16.26 -6.66 16.99
C LEU A 34 14.97 -7.16 16.33
N ARG A 35 14.93 -7.22 14.99
CA ARG A 35 13.74 -7.59 14.21
C ARG A 35 13.79 -9.03 13.69
N ARG A 36 14.73 -9.86 14.17
CA ARG A 36 14.91 -11.28 13.80
C ARG A 36 15.07 -11.49 12.29
N ILE A 37 15.74 -10.57 11.60
CA ILE A 37 16.10 -10.80 10.20
C ILE A 37 17.06 -11.97 10.15
N SER A 38 16.73 -12.99 9.36
CA SER A 38 17.59 -14.16 9.23
C SER A 38 18.79 -13.81 8.35
N TYR A 39 19.94 -13.49 8.96
CA TYR A 39 21.21 -13.31 8.25
C TYR A 39 21.68 -14.58 7.55
N ALA A 40 21.11 -15.75 7.89
CA ALA A 40 21.31 -16.97 7.14
C ALA A 40 20.81 -16.86 5.68
N ALA A 41 19.96 -15.89 5.36
CA ALA A 41 19.53 -15.58 4.01
C ALA A 41 20.53 -14.69 3.21
N ALA A 42 21.51 -14.07 3.87
CA ALA A 42 22.51 -13.24 3.21
C ALA A 42 23.46 -14.10 2.37
N LYS A 43 23.67 -13.76 1.10
CA LYS A 43 24.63 -14.45 0.24
C LYS A 43 25.99 -13.77 0.33
N LYS A 44 26.98 -14.52 0.82
CA LYS A 44 28.39 -14.13 0.72
C LYS A 44 28.78 -14.02 -0.76
N ALA A 45 29.21 -12.84 -1.17
CA ALA A 45 29.54 -12.55 -2.56
C ALA A 45 31.01 -12.24 -2.78
N GLY A 46 31.81 -12.10 -1.71
CA GLY A 46 33.25 -11.82 -1.83
C GLY A 46 33.50 -10.32 -1.84
N THR A 47 33.61 -9.73 -3.03
CA THR A 47 33.82 -8.29 -3.22
C THR A 47 32.49 -7.52 -3.28
N GLU A 48 32.56 -6.20 -3.10
CA GLU A 48 31.39 -5.31 -3.19
C GLU A 48 30.69 -5.37 -4.57
N PRO A 49 31.42 -5.35 -5.70
CA PRO A 49 30.79 -5.47 -7.02
C PRO A 49 30.06 -6.80 -7.22
N GLU A 50 30.59 -7.89 -6.68
CA GLU A 50 29.95 -9.21 -6.74
C GLU A 50 28.65 -9.24 -5.92
N ALA A 51 28.66 -8.62 -4.73
CA ALA A 51 27.47 -8.47 -3.90
C ALA A 51 26.39 -7.64 -4.60
N LEU A 52 26.79 -6.51 -5.20
CA LEU A 52 25.94 -5.63 -6.01
C LEU A 52 25.32 -6.37 -7.20
N LYS A 53 26.13 -7.13 -7.93
CA LYS A 53 25.67 -7.91 -9.07
C LYS A 53 24.64 -8.95 -8.63
N TRP A 54 24.93 -9.69 -7.55
CA TRP A 54 24.00 -10.69 -7.03
C TRP A 54 22.66 -10.06 -6.62
N VAL A 55 22.70 -8.95 -5.91
CA VAL A 55 21.53 -8.15 -5.50
C VAL A 55 20.68 -7.76 -6.70
N ARG A 56 21.31 -7.22 -7.76
CA ARG A 56 20.64 -6.79 -8.98
C ARG A 56 19.93 -7.96 -9.67
N ASP A 57 20.64 -9.06 -9.84
CA ASP A 57 20.17 -10.26 -10.54
C ASP A 57 19.05 -10.99 -9.75
N ASN A 58 18.97 -10.80 -8.43
CA ASN A 58 18.06 -11.54 -7.55
C ASN A 58 17.00 -10.66 -6.86
N SER A 59 16.89 -9.39 -7.21
CA SER A 59 15.93 -8.44 -6.61
C SER A 59 14.48 -8.94 -6.61
N HIS A 60 14.08 -9.73 -7.61
CA HIS A 60 12.78 -10.39 -7.70
C HIS A 60 12.48 -11.40 -6.58
N ARG A 61 13.49 -11.91 -5.87
CA ARG A 61 13.33 -12.89 -4.78
C ARG A 61 12.98 -12.24 -3.44
N ALA A 62 13.12 -10.93 -3.30
CA ALA A 62 12.70 -10.19 -2.11
C ALA A 62 11.16 -10.18 -1.92
N TYR A 63 10.38 -10.58 -2.92
CA TYR A 63 8.92 -10.48 -2.95
C TYR A 63 8.17 -11.75 -2.48
N GLY A 64 8.86 -12.71 -1.84
CA GLY A 64 8.36 -14.08 -1.61
C GLY A 64 7.73 -14.43 -0.26
N LEU A 65 7.51 -13.48 0.67
CA LEU A 65 6.93 -13.75 1.99
C LEU A 65 5.70 -12.83 2.21
N ASP A 66 4.49 -13.36 2.06
CA ASP A 66 3.17 -12.71 2.27
C ASP A 66 3.10 -11.18 2.06
N GLY A 67 2.75 -10.58 0.93
CA GLY A 67 2.42 -11.10 -0.39
C GLY A 67 2.37 -9.90 -1.35
N PRO A 68 3.05 -9.96 -2.51
CA PRO A 68 3.41 -8.80 -3.36
C PRO A 68 2.22 -7.97 -3.83
N GLU A 69 1.03 -8.53 -3.79
CA GLU A 69 -0.21 -7.90 -4.23
C GLU A 69 -0.58 -6.68 -3.38
N ARG A 70 -0.53 -6.79 -2.05
CA ARG A 70 -0.89 -5.67 -1.17
C ARG A 70 0.09 -4.50 -1.34
N GLU A 71 1.40 -4.75 -1.32
CA GLU A 71 2.38 -3.68 -1.54
C GLU A 71 2.32 -3.12 -2.97
N ARG A 72 2.01 -3.96 -3.98
CA ARG A 72 1.82 -3.51 -5.37
C ARG A 72 0.63 -2.58 -5.50
N HIS A 73 -0.53 -2.95 -4.93
CA HIS A 73 -1.71 -2.08 -4.96
C HIS A 73 -1.48 -0.79 -4.18
N ALA A 74 -0.88 -0.86 -2.98
CA ALA A 74 -0.54 0.32 -2.20
C ALA A 74 0.37 1.27 -3.00
N ARG A 75 1.44 0.77 -3.64
CA ARG A 75 2.31 1.59 -4.51
C ARG A 75 1.56 2.18 -5.70
N ALA A 76 0.74 1.37 -6.39
CA ALA A 76 -0.07 1.86 -7.51
C ALA A 76 -1.06 2.96 -7.07
N GLN A 77 -1.44 2.96 -5.79
CA GLN A 77 -2.32 3.94 -5.16
C GLN A 77 -1.55 5.11 -4.51
N GLY A 78 -0.21 5.16 -4.58
CA GLY A 78 0.58 6.20 -3.93
C GLY A 78 0.64 6.09 -2.41
N GLY A 79 0.55 4.87 -1.87
CA GLY A 79 0.60 4.59 -0.43
C GLY A 79 -0.65 5.00 0.34
N ARG A 80 -1.78 5.16 -0.34
CA ARG A 80 -3.03 5.68 0.23
C ARG A 80 -4.19 4.69 0.07
N CYS A 81 -5.09 4.69 1.04
CA CYS A 81 -6.31 3.88 1.02
C CYS A 81 -7.12 4.17 -0.23
N TRP A 82 -7.52 3.12 -0.97
CA TRP A 82 -8.32 3.27 -2.18
C TRP A 82 -9.67 3.96 -1.94
N TYR A 83 -10.25 3.85 -0.73
CA TYR A 83 -11.52 4.50 -0.40
C TYR A 83 -11.34 5.96 0.03
N CYS A 84 -10.70 6.20 1.18
CA CYS A 84 -10.65 7.51 1.81
C CYS A 84 -9.39 8.34 1.47
N GLY A 85 -8.37 7.76 0.84
CA GLY A 85 -7.13 8.45 0.50
C GLY A 85 -6.17 8.67 1.69
N GLN A 86 -6.50 8.18 2.88
CA GLN A 86 -5.61 8.23 4.05
C GLN A 86 -4.32 7.45 3.79
N VAL A 87 -3.20 7.94 4.32
CA VAL A 87 -1.89 7.26 4.23
C VAL A 87 -1.96 5.94 4.98
N LEU A 88 -1.56 4.86 4.29
CA LEU A 88 -1.63 3.51 4.82
C LEU A 88 -0.44 3.20 5.71
N ASN A 89 -0.73 2.60 6.87
CA ASN A 89 0.27 1.91 7.64
C ASN A 89 0.58 0.56 6.99
N MET A 90 1.73 0.47 6.32
CA MET A 90 2.20 -0.77 5.70
C MET A 90 2.86 -1.71 6.71
N ASN A 91 3.09 -1.23 7.94
CA ASN A 91 3.65 -2.00 9.01
C ASN A 91 2.64 -3.06 9.51
N ARG A 92 3.10 -4.29 9.75
CA ARG A 92 2.31 -5.39 10.33
C ARG A 92 2.58 -5.52 11.84
N ASP A 93 2.59 -4.41 12.57
CA ASP A 93 2.85 -4.45 14.01
C ASP A 93 1.75 -5.27 14.74
N ALA A 94 2.07 -5.72 15.96
CA ALA A 94 1.22 -6.63 16.73
C ALA A 94 -0.16 -6.06 17.10
N TYR A 95 -0.32 -4.74 17.11
CA TYR A 95 -1.58 -4.08 17.45
C TYR A 95 -2.20 -3.41 16.23
N PRO A 96 -3.42 -3.80 15.86
CA PRO A 96 -3.99 -3.27 14.65
C PRO A 96 -4.35 -1.79 14.75
N GLN A 97 -3.93 -1.02 13.74
CA GLN A 97 -4.21 0.40 13.63
C GLN A 97 -5.35 0.68 12.63
N PRO A 98 -6.12 1.76 12.83
CA PRO A 98 -7.17 2.19 11.90
C PRO A 98 -6.70 2.32 10.44
N ASN A 99 -5.46 2.75 10.24
CA ASN A 99 -4.87 2.96 8.92
C ASN A 99 -4.05 1.77 8.40
N ASP A 100 -4.09 0.60 9.05
CA ASP A 100 -3.40 -0.60 8.58
C ASP A 100 -3.82 -0.98 7.16
N ALA A 101 -2.83 -1.30 6.33
CA ALA A 101 -3.02 -1.71 4.96
C ALA A 101 -3.60 -3.13 4.89
N GLU A 102 -4.80 -3.22 4.32
CA GLU A 102 -5.52 -4.47 4.10
C GLU A 102 -5.81 -4.67 2.61
N LEU A 103 -5.66 -5.90 2.13
CA LEU A 103 -6.09 -6.24 0.78
C LEU A 103 -7.60 -6.47 0.81
N GLU A 104 -8.33 -5.75 -0.04
CA GLU A 104 -9.78 -5.78 -0.07
C GLU A 104 -10.30 -5.97 -1.49
N HIS A 105 -11.41 -6.70 -1.64
CA HIS A 105 -12.07 -6.87 -2.94
C HIS A 105 -13.10 -5.77 -3.17
N LEU A 106 -13.04 -5.08 -4.31
CA LEU A 106 -14.00 -4.02 -4.66
C LEU A 106 -15.43 -4.56 -4.69
N THR A 107 -15.61 -5.72 -5.32
CA THR A 107 -16.81 -6.56 -5.20
C THR A 107 -16.44 -7.74 -4.32
N PRO A 108 -17.21 -8.07 -3.27
CA PRO A 108 -16.90 -9.19 -2.39
C PRO A 108 -16.70 -10.50 -3.17
N LYS A 109 -15.71 -11.31 -2.75
CA LYS A 109 -15.43 -12.61 -3.37
C LYS A 109 -16.65 -13.55 -3.33
N SER A 110 -17.44 -13.48 -2.25
CA SER A 110 -18.71 -14.21 -2.10
C SER A 110 -19.78 -13.82 -3.13
N ARG A 111 -19.60 -12.71 -3.84
CA ARG A 111 -20.47 -12.20 -4.91
C ARG A 111 -19.79 -12.24 -6.28
N GLY A 112 -18.76 -13.07 -6.43
CA GLY A 112 -18.05 -13.26 -7.70
C GLY A 112 -17.02 -12.18 -8.04
N GLY A 113 -16.67 -11.30 -7.10
CA GLY A 113 -15.67 -10.27 -7.35
C GLY A 113 -14.24 -10.79 -7.34
N GLY A 114 -13.44 -10.36 -8.33
CA GLY A 114 -12.02 -10.73 -8.46
C GLY A 114 -11.05 -9.55 -8.38
N GLN A 115 -11.52 -8.31 -8.44
CA GLN A 115 -10.66 -7.13 -8.41
C GLN A 115 -10.34 -6.72 -6.97
N THR A 116 -9.05 -6.66 -6.66
CA THR A 116 -8.50 -6.30 -5.35
C THR A 116 -7.86 -4.90 -5.36
N VAL A 117 -7.84 -4.29 -4.18
CA VAL A 117 -7.20 -3.00 -3.88
C VAL A 117 -6.60 -3.03 -2.49
N THR A 118 -5.69 -2.11 -2.17
CA THR A 118 -5.33 -1.85 -0.78
C THR A 118 -6.27 -0.80 -0.18
N SER A 119 -6.76 -1.08 1.02
CA SER A 119 -7.61 -0.19 1.81
C SER A 119 -7.03 -0.05 3.22
N CYS A 120 -7.48 0.98 3.95
CA CYS A 120 -7.24 1.03 5.39
C CYS A 120 -8.24 0.12 6.10
N ARG A 121 -7.81 -0.44 7.24
CA ARG A 121 -8.66 -1.23 8.12
C ARG A 121 -9.99 -0.56 8.44
N THR A 122 -10.03 0.74 8.70
CA THR A 122 -11.30 1.43 9.01
C THR A 122 -12.30 1.37 7.86
N CYS A 123 -11.86 1.58 6.61
CA CYS A 123 -12.75 1.49 5.46
C CYS A 123 -13.08 0.04 5.10
N ASN A 124 -12.26 -0.93 5.48
CA ASN A 124 -12.51 -2.35 5.21
C ASN A 124 -13.48 -2.96 6.24
N ASN A 125 -13.30 -2.64 7.52
CA ASN A 125 -13.98 -3.28 8.64
C ASN A 125 -15.44 -2.78 8.81
N PRO A 126 -16.45 -3.64 8.68
CA PRO A 126 -17.85 -3.24 8.81
C PRO A 126 -18.25 -2.81 10.22
N ALA A 127 -17.51 -3.20 11.26
CA ALA A 127 -17.82 -2.86 12.65
C ALA A 127 -17.92 -1.34 12.89
N ASN A 128 -17.15 -0.55 12.14
CA ASN A 128 -17.13 0.92 12.23
C ASN A 128 -17.73 1.58 10.99
N GLY A 129 -18.66 0.89 10.31
CA GLY A 129 -19.31 1.42 9.11
C GLY A 129 -18.44 1.36 7.86
N GLY A 130 -17.34 0.59 7.86
CA GLY A 130 -16.59 0.25 6.66
C GLY A 130 -17.38 -0.62 5.69
N LYS A 131 -16.78 -0.91 4.53
CA LYS A 131 -17.39 -1.60 3.39
C LYS A 131 -17.90 -3.00 3.75
N GLY A 132 -17.05 -3.84 4.34
CA GLY A 132 -17.34 -5.25 4.59
C GLY A 132 -17.79 -5.99 3.32
N ASN A 133 -18.93 -6.68 3.40
CA ASN A 133 -19.49 -7.48 2.30
C ASN A 133 -20.34 -6.67 1.29
N ARG A 134 -20.30 -5.34 1.33
CA ARG A 134 -20.99 -4.48 0.36
C ARG A 134 -20.23 -4.41 -0.96
N THR A 135 -20.93 -4.20 -2.08
CA THR A 135 -20.30 -3.72 -3.32
C THR A 135 -19.86 -2.27 -3.16
N LEU A 136 -19.14 -1.74 -4.15
CA LEU A 136 -18.79 -0.32 -4.17
C LEU A 136 -20.01 0.60 -4.17
N GLU A 137 -21.03 0.26 -4.93
CA GLU A 137 -22.26 1.05 -5.08
C GLU A 137 -23.06 1.05 -3.77
N GLU A 138 -23.18 -0.12 -3.13
CA GLU A 138 -23.84 -0.26 -1.83
C GLU A 138 -23.08 0.49 -0.74
N TYR A 139 -21.75 0.41 -0.75
CA TYR A 139 -20.93 1.14 0.21
C TYR A 139 -21.05 2.66 -0.01
N ARG A 140 -20.97 3.13 -1.26
CA ARG A 140 -21.20 4.52 -1.64
C ARG A 140 -22.56 5.02 -1.17
N ALA A 141 -23.64 4.27 -1.41
CA ALA A 141 -24.98 4.62 -0.96
C ALA A 141 -25.06 4.72 0.58
N SER A 142 -24.40 3.80 1.30
CA SER A 142 -24.35 3.84 2.76
C SER A 142 -23.62 5.06 3.32
N LEU A 143 -22.56 5.53 2.63
CA LEU A 143 -21.85 6.74 3.00
C LEU A 143 -22.66 7.99 2.66
N LEU A 144 -23.26 8.07 1.47
CA LEU A 144 -24.10 9.20 1.05
C LEU A 144 -25.31 9.42 1.97
N GLY A 145 -25.86 8.35 2.55
CA GLY A 145 -26.92 8.46 3.57
C GLY A 145 -26.52 9.28 4.80
N ARG A 146 -25.21 9.47 5.04
CA ARG A 146 -24.67 10.31 6.13
C ARG A 146 -24.45 11.77 5.72
N PHE A 147 -24.62 12.11 4.44
CA PHE A 147 -24.37 13.45 3.89
C PHE A 147 -25.58 13.99 3.13
N PRO A 148 -26.57 14.55 3.85
CA PRO A 148 -27.73 15.16 3.23
C PRO A 148 -27.33 16.22 2.20
N GLY A 149 -27.97 16.19 1.03
CA GLY A 149 -27.68 17.12 -0.07
C GLY A 149 -26.50 16.74 -0.97
N LYS A 150 -25.78 15.65 -0.66
CA LYS A 150 -24.76 15.10 -1.55
C LYS A 150 -25.35 13.97 -2.37
N THR A 151 -25.16 14.03 -3.69
CA THR A 151 -25.71 13.04 -4.62
C THR A 151 -24.64 12.11 -5.18
N HIS A 152 -23.38 12.52 -5.10
CA HIS A 152 -22.24 11.78 -5.63
C HIS A 152 -21.10 11.69 -4.62
N LEU A 153 -20.43 10.54 -4.58
CA LEU A 153 -19.22 10.33 -3.80
C LEU A 153 -18.22 9.56 -4.64
N HIS A 154 -17.00 10.09 -4.73
CA HIS A 154 -15.90 9.45 -5.42
C HIS A 154 -14.88 8.94 -4.42
N PHE A 155 -14.49 7.68 -4.56
CA PHE A 155 -13.39 7.11 -3.79
C PHE A 155 -12.04 7.58 -4.33
N TYR A 156 -11.01 7.57 -3.48
CA TYR A 156 -9.66 7.97 -3.87
C TYR A 156 -9.13 7.26 -5.10
N GLY A 157 -9.30 5.95 -5.16
CA GLY A 157 -8.80 5.16 -6.26
C GLY A 157 -9.52 5.43 -7.58
N GLU A 158 -10.79 5.84 -7.54
CA GLU A 158 -11.55 6.24 -8.72
C GLU A 158 -11.03 7.57 -9.27
N TRP A 159 -10.83 8.55 -8.39
CA TRP A 159 -10.20 9.82 -8.73
C TRP A 159 -8.78 9.63 -9.26
N LEU A 160 -7.95 8.83 -8.59
CA LEU A 160 -6.58 8.56 -8.99
C LEU A 160 -6.52 7.90 -10.37
N ARG A 161 -7.42 6.95 -10.66
CA ARG A 161 -7.53 6.33 -11.98
C ARG A 161 -7.85 7.40 -13.04
N HIS A 162 -8.82 8.26 -12.76
CA HIS A 162 -9.21 9.31 -13.70
C HIS A 162 -8.08 10.31 -13.98
N VAL A 163 -7.37 10.75 -12.94
CA VAL A 163 -6.20 11.64 -13.09
C VAL A 163 -5.14 10.99 -13.97
N LYS A 164 -4.86 9.70 -13.78
CA LYS A 164 -3.89 8.96 -14.60
C LYS A 164 -4.33 8.84 -16.06
N GLU A 165 -5.62 8.57 -16.31
CA GLU A 165 -6.18 8.49 -17.65
C GLU A 165 -6.07 9.84 -18.37
N ARG A 166 -6.44 10.95 -17.72
CA ARG A 166 -6.31 12.30 -18.30
C ARG A 166 -4.86 12.69 -18.56
N ALA A 167 -3.97 12.40 -17.61
CA ALA A 167 -2.53 12.64 -17.78
C ALA A 167 -1.97 11.87 -18.97
N ALA A 168 -2.39 10.61 -19.17
CA ALA A 168 -1.99 9.80 -20.31
C ALA A 168 -2.49 10.37 -21.66
N LEU A 169 -3.60 11.11 -21.64
CA LEU A 169 -4.15 11.82 -22.80
C LEU A 169 -3.57 13.24 -22.99
N GLY A 170 -2.62 13.67 -22.15
CA GLY A 170 -2.08 15.04 -22.17
C GLY A 170 -3.11 16.11 -21.78
N GLN A 171 -4.19 15.71 -21.10
CA GLN A 171 -5.27 16.62 -20.70
C GLN A 171 -4.99 17.23 -19.32
N PRO A 172 -5.49 18.45 -19.05
CA PRO A 172 -5.41 19.05 -17.72
C PRO A 172 -6.04 18.13 -16.67
N THR A 173 -5.35 17.97 -15.54
CA THR A 173 -5.71 17.09 -14.42
C THR A 173 -6.37 17.85 -13.26
N ASP A 174 -6.89 19.06 -13.51
CA ASP A 174 -7.47 19.86 -12.44
C ASP A 174 -8.61 19.11 -11.75
N ALA A 175 -8.67 19.24 -10.42
CA ALA A 175 -9.67 18.58 -9.61
C ALA A 175 -11.09 19.16 -9.84
N GLN A 176 -11.19 20.34 -10.46
CA GLN A 176 -12.47 21.00 -10.77
C GLN A 176 -13.21 20.31 -11.91
N ALA A 177 -12.50 19.67 -12.85
CA ALA A 177 -13.10 18.85 -13.90
C ALA A 177 -13.90 17.65 -13.37
N PHE A 178 -13.69 17.25 -12.12
CA PHE A 178 -14.32 16.08 -11.49
C PHE A 178 -15.58 16.42 -10.68
N VAL A 179 -15.82 17.71 -10.38
CA VAL A 179 -16.86 18.13 -9.43
C VAL A 179 -17.69 19.24 -10.06
N ARG A 180 -18.97 18.99 -10.36
CA ARG A 180 -19.95 20.09 -10.29
C ARG A 180 -19.98 20.50 -8.82
N ALA A 181 -19.28 21.57 -8.48
CA ALA A 181 -18.79 21.93 -7.14
C ALA A 181 -19.83 21.91 -5.99
N GLY A 182 -21.13 21.75 -6.26
CA GLY A 182 -22.17 21.60 -5.24
C GLY A 182 -22.50 20.16 -4.83
N ASP A 183 -22.41 19.19 -5.75
CA ASP A 183 -23.17 17.93 -5.67
C ASP A 183 -22.38 16.70 -5.22
N ALA A 184 -21.04 16.77 -5.26
CA ALA A 184 -20.17 15.63 -4.94
C ALA A 184 -19.35 15.85 -3.65
N LEU A 185 -19.16 14.77 -2.90
CA LEU A 185 -18.12 14.69 -1.87
C LEU A 185 -16.82 14.22 -2.50
N ALA A 186 -15.79 15.04 -2.36
CA ALA A 186 -14.42 14.64 -2.59
C ALA A 186 -13.73 14.47 -1.22
N PHE A 187 -13.14 13.30 -0.99
CA PHE A 187 -12.11 13.08 0.04
C PHE A 187 -12.42 13.55 1.46
N PRO A 188 -13.21 12.80 2.23
CA PRO A 188 -13.44 13.15 3.62
C PRO A 188 -12.29 12.60 4.47
N ALA A 189 -11.20 13.36 4.59
CA ALA A 189 -10.26 13.14 5.69
C ALA A 189 -10.93 13.42 7.06
N GLU A 190 -11.97 14.25 7.05
CA GLU A 190 -12.69 14.78 8.22
C GLU A 190 -13.75 13.84 8.82
N LEU A 191 -14.00 12.67 8.22
CA LEU A 191 -15.06 11.73 8.68
C LEU A 191 -14.60 10.57 9.56
N LEU A 192 -13.34 10.60 10.01
CA LEU A 192 -12.74 9.50 10.78
C LEU A 192 -12.27 9.92 12.18
N THR A 193 -12.59 11.14 12.59
CA THR A 193 -12.41 11.63 13.96
C THR A 193 -13.79 11.98 14.49
N ASP A 194 -14.22 11.25 15.52
CA ASP A 194 -15.30 11.70 16.40
C ASP A 194 -14.93 13.04 17.07
#